data_AF-A0A399YHG1-F1
#
_entry.id   AF-A0A399YHG1-F1
#
_cell.length_a   1.000
_cell.length_b   1.000
_cell.length_c   1.000
_cell.angle_alpha   90.00
_cell.angle_beta   90.00
_cell.angle_gamma   90.00
#
_symmetry.space_group_name_H-M   'P 1'
#
loop_
_entity.id
_entity.type
_entity.pdbx_description
1 polymer ?
#
loop_
_entity_poly.entity_id
_entity_poly.type
_entity_poly.pdbx_seq_one_letter_code
_entity_poly.pdbx_strand_id
1 'polypeptide(L)'
;MKKRDETIFWGLLALGALLLAFGFYVFAYALVYLFAPGAALFRQQERLAFVVSFALAMLAGYGFADLLGLFDLKRAKKLFLLLPAGASIMLALLLTFFVAGAQNPQPRFAFLGDRAALLLLQFGLASLLVGWYLYFARQGKRGGERVWAALAIALLLFDLWSVNEPANKGRVEERFANIPFLEQLKSDSEIFRVAADDQLLPGHFGIVTGLEEIGGISPLRLARYNQFLQLPNALEWLNVKYAITAEPQKFAGAVMAREGALELMRLTSPHAYAWATQAIVLDQDDARAAAQLAAQKPSPLPNSQVVVMARQPERIVLEATTPQDGYLLVSENFYPGWRATVNGQPT
;
A
#
# COMPACT_ATOMS: atom_id res chain seq x y z
N MET A 1 2.74 -43.84 5.67
CA MET A 1 3.67 -43.00 4.90
C MET A 1 5.06 -43.62 4.99
N LYS A 2 5.76 -43.86 3.86
CA LYS A 2 7.24 -43.95 3.90
C LYS A 2 7.72 -42.65 4.54
N LYS A 3 8.70 -42.68 5.46
CA LYS A 3 9.35 -41.43 5.88
C LYS A 3 9.93 -40.82 4.60
N ARG A 4 9.29 -39.74 4.16
CA ARG A 4 9.67 -38.94 3.01
C ARG A 4 10.27 -37.69 3.61
N ASP A 5 11.55 -37.49 3.41
CA ASP A 5 12.27 -36.33 3.93
C ASP A 5 11.61 -35.03 3.44
N GLU A 6 10.95 -35.08 2.27
CA GLU A 6 10.16 -34.00 1.71
C GLU A 6 8.99 -33.59 2.62
N THR A 7 8.26 -34.52 3.23
CA THR A 7 7.14 -34.18 4.12
C THR A 7 7.59 -33.50 5.40
N ILE A 8 8.78 -33.87 5.90
CA ILE A 8 9.39 -33.21 7.06
C ILE A 8 9.84 -31.80 6.66
N PHE A 9 10.50 -31.67 5.50
CA PHE A 9 10.93 -30.38 4.97
C PHE A 9 9.75 -29.41 4.84
N TRP A 10 8.66 -29.80 4.17
CA TRP A 10 7.50 -28.94 4.00
C TRP A 10 6.80 -28.63 5.33
N GLY A 11 6.77 -29.57 6.27
CA GLY A 11 6.24 -29.34 7.62
C GLY A 11 7.05 -28.31 8.41
N LEU A 12 8.38 -28.43 8.40
CA LEU A 12 9.27 -27.46 9.04
C LEU A 12 9.21 -26.09 8.35
N LEU A 13 9.10 -26.06 7.02
CA LEU A 13 8.96 -24.83 6.26
C LEU A 13 7.63 -24.12 6.59
N ALA A 14 6.51 -24.85 6.64
CA ALA A 14 5.21 -24.30 7.01
C ALA A 14 5.24 -23.74 8.44
N LEU A 15 5.77 -24.49 9.41
CA LEU A 15 5.85 -24.06 10.80
C LEU A 15 6.78 -22.86 10.97
N GLY A 16 7.98 -22.92 10.38
CA GLY A 16 8.95 -21.83 10.44
C GLY A 16 8.42 -20.54 9.82
N ALA A 17 7.85 -20.63 8.61
CA ALA A 17 7.23 -19.49 7.94
C ALA A 17 6.05 -18.93 8.74
N LEU A 18 5.21 -19.79 9.33
CA LEU A 18 4.08 -19.36 10.15
C LEU A 18 4.54 -18.60 11.40
N LEU A 19 5.53 -19.12 12.13
CA LEU A 19 6.08 -18.45 13.32
C LEU A 19 6.66 -17.08 12.98
N LEU A 20 7.33 -16.95 11.84
CA LEU A 20 7.87 -15.67 11.37
C LEU A 20 6.79 -14.73 10.82
N ALA A 21 5.72 -15.25 10.22
CA ALA A 21 4.61 -14.46 9.68
C ALA A 21 3.88 -13.65 10.77
N PHE A 22 3.87 -14.14 12.01
CA PHE A 22 3.32 -13.41 13.15
C PHE A 22 4.17 -12.22 13.59
N GLY A 23 5.37 -12.02 13.07
CA GLY A 23 6.21 -10.87 13.43
C GLY A 23 6.47 -10.79 14.93
N PHE A 24 6.49 -9.56 15.47
CA PHE A 24 6.77 -9.32 16.89
C PHE A 24 5.72 -9.86 17.88
N TYR A 25 4.63 -10.48 17.42
CA TYR A 25 3.73 -11.25 18.29
C TYR A 25 4.33 -12.58 18.75
N VAL A 26 5.36 -13.08 18.06
CA VAL A 26 6.07 -14.32 18.42
C VAL A 26 7.56 -14.02 18.57
N PHE A 27 8.14 -14.42 19.71
CA PHE A 27 9.54 -14.14 20.06
C PHE A 27 10.56 -14.61 19.00
N ALA A 28 10.26 -15.71 18.29
CA ALA A 28 11.14 -16.26 17.25
C ALA A 28 11.45 -15.25 16.14
N TYR A 29 10.49 -14.40 15.75
CA TYR A 29 10.72 -13.37 14.75
C TYR A 29 11.71 -12.31 15.23
N ALA A 30 11.66 -11.91 16.50
CA ALA A 30 12.58 -10.91 17.06
C ALA A 30 14.04 -11.37 16.95
N LEU A 31 14.30 -12.67 17.17
CA LEU A 31 15.64 -13.23 16.99
C LEU A 31 16.10 -13.15 15.52
N VAL A 32 15.24 -13.52 14.58
CA VAL A 32 15.57 -13.43 13.15
C VAL A 32 15.78 -11.97 12.74
N TYR A 33 14.91 -11.07 13.16
CA TYR A 33 15.01 -9.64 12.86
C TYR A 33 16.33 -9.03 13.34
N LEU A 34 16.78 -9.40 14.56
CA LEU A 34 17.98 -8.84 15.17
C LEU A 34 19.27 -9.49 14.66
N PHE A 35 19.26 -10.80 14.42
CA PHE A 35 20.51 -11.56 14.20
C PHE A 35 20.69 -12.07 12.76
N ALA A 36 19.62 -12.25 11.97
CA ALA A 36 19.75 -12.72 10.60
C ALA A 36 20.14 -11.56 9.67
N PRO A 37 21.28 -11.64 8.94
CA PRO A 37 21.72 -10.56 8.06
C PRO A 37 20.65 -10.19 7.02
N GLY A 38 20.35 -8.90 6.94
CA GLY A 38 19.36 -8.37 6.00
C GLY A 38 17.89 -8.57 6.40
N ALA A 39 17.58 -9.31 7.47
CA ALA A 39 16.19 -9.51 7.90
C ALA A 39 15.48 -8.19 8.24
N ALA A 40 16.18 -7.23 8.85
CA ALA A 40 15.65 -5.92 9.16
C ALA A 40 15.32 -5.04 7.92
N LEU A 41 15.80 -5.44 6.73
CA LEU A 41 15.48 -4.74 5.48
C LEU A 41 14.10 -5.14 4.93
N PHE A 42 13.62 -6.34 5.28
CA PHE A 42 12.33 -6.84 4.84
C PHE A 42 11.21 -6.30 5.73
N ARG A 43 10.19 -5.73 5.10
CA ARG A 43 8.96 -5.29 5.75
C ARG A 43 7.81 -6.23 5.38
N GLN A 44 6.71 -6.14 6.12
CA GLN A 44 5.49 -6.90 5.86
C GLN A 44 5.70 -8.42 5.96
N GLN A 45 6.22 -8.87 7.11
CA GLN A 45 6.53 -10.26 7.39
C GLN A 45 5.32 -11.19 7.28
N GLU A 46 4.09 -10.66 7.42
CA GLU A 46 2.85 -11.40 7.19
C GLU A 46 2.75 -12.03 5.79
N ARG A 47 3.51 -11.51 4.82
CA ARG A 47 3.63 -12.10 3.47
C ARG A 47 4.24 -13.51 3.48
N LEU A 48 4.91 -13.93 4.55
CA LEU A 48 5.34 -15.33 4.71
C LEU A 48 4.15 -16.32 4.73
N ALA A 49 2.91 -15.84 4.92
CA ALA A 49 1.70 -16.62 4.70
C ALA A 49 1.63 -17.26 3.29
N PHE A 50 2.25 -16.66 2.27
CA PHE A 50 2.37 -17.29 0.94
C PHE A 50 3.22 -18.58 0.99
N VAL A 51 4.32 -18.57 1.75
CA VAL A 51 5.18 -19.75 1.94
C VAL A 51 4.45 -20.82 2.75
N VAL A 52 3.70 -20.41 3.79
CA VAL A 52 2.84 -21.32 4.57
C VAL A 52 1.82 -22.00 3.66
N SER A 53 1.08 -21.23 2.87
CA SER A 53 0.06 -21.74 1.95
C SER A 53 0.65 -22.73 0.93
N PHE A 54 1.78 -22.38 0.34
CA PHE A 54 2.47 -23.25 -0.62
C PHE A 54 2.95 -24.57 0.02
N ALA A 55 3.56 -24.49 1.20
CA ALA A 55 4.02 -25.69 1.92
C ALA A 55 2.85 -26.60 2.34
N LEU A 56 1.72 -26.03 2.77
CA LEU A 56 0.51 -26.77 3.08
C LEU A 56 -0.10 -27.43 1.84
N ALA A 57 -0.10 -26.76 0.69
CA ALA A 57 -0.54 -27.35 -0.58
C ALA A 57 0.31 -28.57 -0.98
N MET A 58 1.63 -28.48 -0.83
CA MET A 58 2.54 -29.61 -1.06
C MET A 58 2.24 -30.78 -0.10
N LEU A 59 2.07 -30.50 1.20
CA LEU A 59 1.70 -31.52 2.20
C LEU A 59 0.34 -32.15 1.90
N ALA A 60 -0.64 -31.36 1.47
CA ALA A 60 -1.95 -31.86 1.05
C ALA A 60 -1.83 -32.80 -0.16
N GLY A 61 -0.98 -32.46 -1.14
CA GLY A 61 -0.68 -33.32 -2.29
C GLY A 61 -0.07 -34.66 -1.88
N TYR A 62 0.91 -34.66 -0.96
CA TYR A 62 1.47 -35.91 -0.42
C TYR A 62 0.43 -36.72 0.37
N GLY A 63 -0.38 -36.05 1.20
CA GLY A 63 -1.45 -36.70 1.95
C GLY A 63 -2.49 -37.35 1.03
N PHE A 64 -2.84 -36.68 -0.06
CA PHE A 64 -3.74 -37.20 -1.08
C PHE A 64 -3.14 -38.36 -1.87
N ALA A 65 -1.86 -38.28 -2.26
CA ALA A 65 -1.16 -39.38 -2.92
C ALA A 65 -1.08 -40.62 -2.03
N ASP A 66 -0.83 -40.44 -0.73
CA ASP A 66 -0.82 -41.54 0.24
C ASP A 66 -2.25 -42.11 0.43
N LEU A 67 -3.29 -41.28 0.34
CA LEU A 67 -4.70 -41.70 0.34
C LEU A 67 -5.07 -42.57 -0.86
N LEU A 68 -4.55 -42.25 -2.05
CA LEU A 68 -4.81 -42.98 -3.30
C LEU A 68 -3.96 -44.23 -3.49
N GLY A 69 -2.72 -44.24 -2.99
CA GLY A 69 -1.71 -45.21 -3.39
C GLY A 69 -1.68 -46.50 -2.58
N LEU A 70 -1.51 -46.43 -1.26
CA LEU A 70 -1.03 -47.56 -0.46
C LEU A 70 -1.34 -47.32 1.04
N PHE A 71 -2.61 -47.29 1.41
CA PHE A 71 -2.99 -47.04 2.81
C PHE A 71 -2.68 -48.26 3.71
N ASP A 72 -1.54 -48.24 4.38
CA ASP A 72 -1.24 -49.21 5.45
C ASP A 72 -2.02 -48.82 6.72
N LEU A 73 -3.18 -49.46 6.89
CA LEU A 73 -4.10 -49.32 8.03
C LEU A 73 -3.41 -49.50 9.40
N LYS A 74 -2.32 -50.28 9.50
CA LYS A 74 -1.61 -50.51 10.77
C LYS A 74 -0.76 -49.30 11.17
N ARG A 75 -0.09 -48.65 10.23
CA ARG A 75 0.66 -47.40 10.45
C ARG A 75 -0.24 -46.18 10.61
N ALA A 76 -1.43 -46.20 10.00
CA ALA A 76 -2.41 -45.11 10.07
C ALA A 76 -2.94 -44.85 11.48
N LYS A 77 -3.07 -45.87 12.35
CA LYS A 77 -3.77 -45.77 13.66
C LYS A 77 -3.28 -44.64 14.58
N LYS A 78 -1.96 -44.36 14.69
CA LYS A 78 -1.44 -43.28 15.55
C LYS A 78 -1.67 -41.89 14.97
N LEU A 79 -1.54 -41.72 13.65
CA LEU A 79 -1.77 -40.44 12.97
C LEU A 79 -3.27 -40.14 12.83
N PHE A 80 -4.10 -41.18 12.68
CA PHE A 80 -5.56 -41.11 12.72
C PHE A 80 -6.15 -40.74 14.09
N LEU A 81 -5.36 -40.76 15.17
CA LEU A 81 -5.79 -40.21 16.47
C LEU A 81 -5.59 -38.69 16.52
N LEU A 82 -4.58 -38.15 15.83
CA LEU A 82 -4.24 -36.73 15.80
C LEU A 82 -5.01 -35.96 14.71
N LEU A 83 -5.27 -36.59 13.57
CA LEU A 83 -6.07 -36.03 12.47
C LEU A 83 -7.49 -35.59 12.89
N PRO A 84 -8.30 -36.38 13.61
CA PRO A 84 -9.60 -35.94 14.07
C PRO A 84 -9.48 -34.84 15.11
N ALA A 85 -8.46 -34.82 15.98
CA ALA A 85 -8.26 -33.72 16.91
C ALA A 85 -7.96 -32.40 16.17
N GLY A 86 -7.03 -32.41 15.21
CA GLY A 86 -6.71 -31.24 14.38
C GLY A 86 -7.90 -30.79 13.51
N ALA A 87 -8.60 -31.73 12.89
CA ALA A 87 -9.80 -31.45 12.11
C ALA A 87 -10.94 -30.90 13.00
N SER A 88 -11.13 -31.44 14.21
CA SER A 88 -12.12 -30.95 15.17
C SER A 88 -11.78 -29.56 15.68
N ILE A 89 -10.51 -29.26 15.97
CA ILE A 89 -10.06 -27.91 16.36
C ILE A 89 -10.31 -26.93 15.20
N MET A 90 -9.90 -27.29 13.98
CA MET A 90 -10.13 -26.44 12.82
C MET A 90 -11.63 -26.24 12.55
N LEU A 91 -12.42 -27.31 12.65
CA LEU A 91 -13.87 -27.25 12.49
C LEU A 91 -14.51 -26.36 13.56
N ALA A 92 -14.10 -26.51 14.82
CA ALA A 92 -14.56 -25.65 15.92
C ALA A 92 -14.20 -24.19 15.65
N LEU A 93 -12.97 -23.91 15.21
CA LEU A 93 -12.52 -22.56 14.88
C LEU A 93 -13.33 -21.95 13.74
N LEU A 94 -13.54 -22.70 12.65
CA LEU A 94 -14.36 -22.27 11.52
C LEU A 94 -15.82 -22.04 11.94
N LEU A 95 -16.40 -22.92 12.76
CA LEU A 95 -17.74 -22.74 13.29
C LEU A 95 -17.83 -21.50 14.19
N THR A 96 -16.81 -21.23 15.01
CA THR A 96 -16.74 -20.00 15.82
C THR A 96 -16.74 -18.77 14.94
N PHE A 97 -15.91 -18.71 13.89
CA PHE A 97 -15.89 -17.57 12.97
C PHE A 97 -17.19 -17.43 12.18
N PHE A 98 -17.79 -18.53 11.74
CA PHE A 98 -19.09 -18.54 11.07
C PHE A 98 -20.18 -17.95 11.97
N VAL A 99 -20.30 -18.44 13.21
CA VAL A 99 -21.28 -17.95 14.18
C VAL A 99 -21.01 -16.49 14.53
N ALA A 100 -19.75 -16.12 14.76
CA ALA A 100 -19.37 -14.74 15.07
C ALA A 100 -19.74 -13.78 13.94
N GLY A 101 -19.51 -14.16 12.67
CA GLY A 101 -19.89 -13.34 11.52
C GLY A 101 -21.40 -13.27 11.30
N ALA A 102 -22.13 -14.37 11.53
CA ALA A 102 -23.60 -14.38 11.43
C ALA A 102 -24.28 -13.52 12.51
N GLN A 103 -23.67 -13.41 13.70
CA GLN A 103 -24.21 -12.65 14.84
C GLN A 103 -23.78 -11.18 14.85
N ASN A 104 -22.67 -10.82 14.20
CA ASN A 104 -22.11 -9.47 14.24
C ASN A 104 -22.10 -8.84 12.84
N PRO A 105 -22.93 -7.82 12.56
CA PRO A 105 -23.00 -7.17 11.26
C PRO A 105 -21.80 -6.26 10.95
N GLN A 106 -20.75 -6.25 11.77
CA GLN A 106 -19.55 -5.47 11.46
C GLN A 106 -18.83 -6.07 10.24
N PRO A 107 -18.35 -5.24 9.30
CA PRO A 107 -17.79 -5.71 8.02
C PRO A 107 -16.68 -6.77 8.17
N ARG A 108 -15.82 -6.63 9.18
CA ARG A 108 -14.71 -7.59 9.43
C ARG A 108 -15.21 -8.96 9.89
N PHE A 109 -16.18 -9.00 10.81
CA PHE A 109 -16.71 -10.26 11.31
C PHE A 109 -17.58 -10.94 10.26
N ALA A 110 -18.41 -10.17 9.54
CA ALA A 110 -19.19 -10.68 8.41
C ALA A 110 -18.28 -11.32 7.35
N PHE A 111 -17.21 -10.63 6.94
CA PHE A 111 -16.23 -11.18 5.99
C PHE A 111 -15.59 -12.49 6.48
N LEU A 112 -15.13 -12.54 7.74
CA LEU A 112 -14.56 -13.77 8.30
C LEU A 112 -15.58 -14.90 8.39
N GLY A 113 -16.84 -14.57 8.70
CA GLY A 113 -17.94 -15.54 8.75
C GLY A 113 -18.26 -16.14 7.39
N ASP A 114 -18.35 -15.32 6.34
CA ASP A 114 -18.59 -15.79 4.97
C ASP A 114 -17.46 -16.70 4.48
N ARG A 115 -16.20 -16.34 4.79
CA ARG A 115 -15.04 -17.19 4.47
C ARG A 115 -15.06 -18.50 5.26
N ALA A 116 -15.43 -18.47 6.53
CA ALA A 116 -15.57 -19.67 7.32
C ALA A 116 -16.69 -20.58 6.78
N ALA A 117 -17.83 -20.02 6.35
CA ALA A 117 -18.93 -20.77 5.74
C ALA A 117 -18.47 -21.50 4.47
N LEU A 118 -17.74 -20.81 3.59
CA LEU A 118 -17.19 -21.40 2.36
C LEU A 118 -16.20 -22.54 2.68
N LEU A 119 -15.29 -22.33 3.63
CA LEU A 119 -14.33 -23.36 4.04
C LEU A 119 -15.03 -24.58 4.67
N LEU A 120 -16.10 -24.37 5.45
CA LEU A 120 -16.93 -25.45 6.01
C LEU A 120 -17.63 -26.25 4.92
N LEU A 121 -18.23 -25.57 3.93
CA LEU A 121 -18.86 -26.20 2.78
C LEU A 121 -17.84 -27.03 2.00
N GLN A 122 -16.68 -26.46 1.69
CA GLN A 122 -15.61 -27.14 0.97
C GLN A 122 -15.07 -28.34 1.74
N PHE A 123 -14.88 -28.21 3.06
CA PHE A 123 -14.49 -29.31 3.93
C PHE A 123 -15.52 -30.44 3.90
N GLY A 124 -16.82 -30.11 3.95
CA GLY A 124 -17.91 -31.08 3.83
C GLY A 124 -17.89 -31.80 2.48
N LEU A 125 -17.81 -31.06 1.37
CA LEU A 125 -17.77 -31.62 0.01
C LEU A 125 -16.52 -32.49 -0.21
N ALA A 126 -15.34 -32.03 0.24
CA ALA A 126 -14.11 -32.80 0.17
C ALA A 126 -14.20 -34.10 0.99
N SER A 127 -14.75 -34.02 2.20
CA SER A 127 -14.97 -35.19 3.07
C SER A 127 -15.92 -36.21 2.43
N LEU A 128 -16.99 -35.75 1.77
CA LEU A 128 -17.91 -36.61 1.03
C LEU A 128 -17.22 -37.28 -0.17
N LEU A 129 -16.42 -36.53 -0.94
CA LEU A 129 -15.67 -37.09 -2.07
C LEU A 129 -14.63 -38.11 -1.62
N VAL A 130 -13.90 -37.84 -0.53
CA VAL A 130 -12.95 -38.80 0.05
C VAL A 130 -13.68 -40.02 0.60
N GLY A 131 -14.79 -39.84 1.31
CA GLY A 131 -15.61 -40.94 1.83
C GLY A 131 -16.17 -41.81 0.71
N TRP A 132 -16.62 -41.20 -0.38
CA TRP A 132 -17.09 -41.89 -1.58
C TRP A 132 -15.99 -42.74 -2.22
N TYR A 133 -14.80 -42.16 -2.41
CA TYR A 133 -13.63 -42.89 -2.91
C TYR A 133 -13.29 -44.10 -2.04
N LEU A 134 -13.17 -43.90 -0.72
CA LEU A 134 -12.81 -44.96 0.22
C LEU A 134 -13.87 -46.08 0.27
N TYR A 135 -15.16 -45.75 0.15
CA TYR A 135 -16.23 -46.74 0.11
C TYR A 135 -16.11 -47.68 -1.10
N PHE A 136 -15.93 -47.13 -2.30
CA PHE A 136 -15.78 -47.94 -3.52
C PHE A 136 -14.46 -48.69 -3.58
N ALA A 137 -13.36 -48.06 -3.11
CA ALA A 137 -12.06 -48.71 -2.99
C ALA A 137 -12.12 -49.96 -2.09
N ARG A 138 -12.86 -49.90 -0.97
CA ARG A 138 -13.07 -51.05 -0.07
C ARG A 138 -13.89 -52.18 -0.70
N GLN A 139 -14.81 -51.88 -1.61
CA GLN A 139 -15.61 -52.90 -2.30
C GLN A 139 -14.89 -53.53 -3.51
N GLY A 140 -13.66 -53.10 -3.83
CA GLY A 140 -12.93 -53.58 -5.01
C GLY A 140 -13.58 -53.17 -6.34
N LYS A 141 -14.57 -52.26 -6.32
CA LYS A 141 -15.29 -51.79 -7.51
C LYS A 141 -14.49 -50.69 -8.18
N ARG A 142 -13.86 -51.00 -9.31
CA ARG A 142 -13.20 -50.03 -10.19
C ARG A 142 -14.18 -49.60 -11.28
N GLY A 143 -14.57 -48.33 -11.27
CA GLY A 143 -15.52 -47.78 -12.26
C GLY A 143 -15.93 -46.33 -12.02
N GLY A 144 -15.95 -45.87 -10.75
CA GLY A 144 -16.28 -44.49 -10.39
C GLY A 144 -15.11 -43.50 -10.44
N GLU A 145 -13.88 -43.95 -10.70
CA GLU A 145 -12.67 -43.14 -10.55
C GLU A 145 -12.64 -41.91 -11.46
N ARG A 146 -13.14 -42.03 -12.70
CA ARG A 146 -13.23 -40.90 -13.64
C ARG A 146 -14.20 -39.83 -13.16
N VAL A 147 -15.36 -40.25 -12.65
CA VAL A 147 -16.38 -39.34 -12.12
C VAL A 147 -15.87 -38.67 -10.84
N TRP A 148 -15.23 -39.44 -9.96
CA TRP A 148 -14.58 -38.91 -8.78
C TRP A 148 -13.49 -37.89 -9.09
N ALA A 149 -12.60 -38.21 -10.05
CA ALA A 149 -11.55 -37.29 -10.47
C ALA A 149 -12.14 -35.99 -11.06
N ALA A 150 -13.19 -36.10 -11.88
CA ALA A 150 -13.90 -34.94 -12.42
C ALA A 150 -14.51 -34.07 -11.31
N LEU A 151 -15.16 -34.68 -10.30
CA LEU A 151 -15.73 -33.94 -9.16
C LEU A 151 -14.65 -33.33 -8.25
N ALA A 152 -13.52 -34.00 -8.06
CA ALA A 152 -12.39 -33.47 -7.30
C ALA A 152 -11.78 -32.26 -8.02
N ILE A 153 -11.61 -32.33 -9.34
CA ILE A 153 -11.16 -31.19 -10.17
C ILE A 153 -12.19 -30.06 -10.09
N ALA A 154 -13.48 -30.35 -10.20
CA ALA A 154 -14.54 -29.35 -10.10
C ALA A 154 -14.54 -28.65 -8.73
N LEU A 155 -14.33 -29.40 -7.64
CA LEU A 155 -14.23 -28.85 -6.29
C LEU A 155 -12.98 -27.95 -6.14
N LEU A 156 -11.84 -28.35 -6.71
CA LEU A 156 -10.62 -27.51 -6.73
C LEU A 156 -10.82 -26.23 -7.54
N LEU A 157 -11.48 -26.30 -8.71
CA LEU A 157 -11.82 -25.13 -9.51
C LEU A 157 -12.79 -24.20 -8.77
N PHE A 158 -13.79 -24.78 -8.10
CA PHE A 158 -14.72 -24.02 -7.27
C PHE A 158 -14.01 -23.32 -6.10
N ASP A 159 -13.04 -23.99 -5.46
CA ASP A 159 -12.21 -23.40 -4.40
C ASP A 159 -11.36 -22.24 -4.90
N LEU A 160 -10.56 -22.48 -5.95
CA LEU A 160 -9.73 -21.42 -6.53
C LEU A 160 -10.58 -20.24 -7.02
N TRP A 161 -11.75 -20.51 -7.59
CA TRP A 161 -12.66 -19.46 -8.02
C TRP A 161 -13.27 -18.70 -6.84
N SER A 162 -13.82 -19.37 -5.81
CA SER A 162 -14.52 -18.71 -4.70
C SER A 162 -13.60 -17.80 -3.87
N VAL A 163 -12.32 -18.17 -3.76
CA VAL A 163 -11.31 -17.37 -3.07
C VAL A 163 -10.92 -16.15 -3.91
N ASN A 164 -10.74 -16.32 -5.23
CA ASN A 164 -10.22 -15.27 -6.12
C ASN A 164 -11.29 -14.44 -6.84
N GLU A 165 -12.56 -14.83 -6.77
CA GLU A 165 -13.67 -14.16 -7.46
C GLU A 165 -13.73 -12.64 -7.20
N PRO A 166 -13.52 -12.13 -5.97
CA PRO A 166 -13.57 -10.69 -5.75
C PRO A 166 -12.45 -9.94 -6.47
N ALA A 167 -11.27 -10.56 -6.58
CA ALA A 167 -10.16 -10.01 -7.34
C ALA A 167 -10.41 -10.11 -8.84
N ASN A 168 -10.97 -11.23 -9.31
CA ASN A 168 -11.26 -11.47 -10.73
C ASN A 168 -12.42 -10.62 -11.27
N LYS A 169 -13.40 -10.27 -10.44
CA LYS A 169 -14.52 -9.38 -10.79
C LYS A 169 -14.21 -7.91 -10.55
N GLY A 170 -13.07 -7.59 -9.95
CA GLY A 170 -12.62 -6.21 -9.79
C GLY A 170 -12.64 -5.52 -11.15
N ARG A 171 -13.33 -4.37 -11.22
CA ARG A 171 -13.26 -3.53 -12.42
C ARG A 171 -11.83 -3.00 -12.52
N VAL A 172 -11.26 -3.05 -13.72
CA VAL A 172 -10.07 -2.26 -14.01
C VAL A 172 -10.51 -0.81 -13.99
N GLU A 173 -10.36 -0.17 -12.84
CA GLU A 173 -10.57 1.27 -12.71
C GLU A 173 -9.29 1.98 -13.10
N GLU A 174 -9.37 2.83 -14.12
CA GLU A 174 -8.33 3.80 -14.39
C GLU A 174 -8.31 4.81 -13.25
N ARG A 175 -7.44 4.53 -12.28
CA ARG A 175 -7.28 5.29 -11.03
C ARG A 175 -7.17 6.81 -11.23
N PHE A 176 -6.73 7.27 -12.40
CA PHE A 176 -6.50 8.67 -12.74
C PHE A 176 -7.38 9.19 -13.88
N ALA A 177 -8.41 8.44 -14.31
CA ALA A 177 -9.25 8.85 -15.44
C ALA A 177 -10.01 10.16 -15.18
N ASN A 178 -10.45 10.38 -13.95
CA ASN A 178 -11.27 11.54 -13.57
C ASN A 178 -10.59 12.30 -12.43
N ILE A 179 -9.63 13.16 -12.76
CA ILE A 179 -9.06 14.11 -11.79
C ILE A 179 -9.92 15.38 -11.80
N PRO A 180 -10.56 15.74 -10.67
CA PRO A 180 -11.39 16.92 -10.57
C PRO A 180 -10.64 18.18 -10.98
N PHE A 181 -11.32 19.06 -11.70
CA PHE A 181 -10.81 20.37 -12.12
C PHE A 181 -9.56 20.36 -13.02
N LEU A 182 -9.17 19.22 -13.59
CA LEU A 182 -7.93 19.08 -14.34
C LEU A 182 -7.83 20.06 -15.51
N GLU A 183 -8.90 20.20 -16.29
CA GLU A 183 -8.93 21.09 -17.46
C GLU A 183 -8.82 22.57 -17.04
N GLN A 184 -9.49 22.96 -15.96
CA GLN A 184 -9.39 24.31 -15.40
C GLN A 184 -7.95 24.61 -14.96
N LEU A 185 -7.31 23.68 -14.27
CA LEU A 185 -5.92 23.83 -13.83
C LEU A 185 -4.95 23.87 -15.02
N LYS A 186 -5.12 23.01 -16.03
CA LYS A 186 -4.27 22.99 -17.23
C LYS A 186 -4.45 24.21 -18.14
N SER A 187 -5.56 24.92 -18.02
CA SER A 187 -5.80 26.16 -18.78
C SER A 187 -4.94 27.34 -18.29
N ASP A 188 -4.41 27.25 -17.07
CA ASP A 188 -3.52 28.24 -16.50
C ASP A 188 -2.07 27.95 -16.92
N SER A 189 -1.49 28.88 -17.67
CA SER A 189 -0.13 28.73 -18.22
C SER A 189 0.96 29.24 -17.28
N GLU A 190 0.61 29.83 -16.14
CA GLU A 190 1.59 30.26 -15.15
C GLU A 190 2.21 29.06 -14.43
N ILE A 191 3.38 29.27 -13.83
CA ILE A 191 3.98 28.28 -12.93
C ILE A 191 3.30 28.41 -11.58
N PHE A 192 2.63 27.35 -11.14
CA PHE A 192 1.98 27.29 -9.83
C PHE A 192 1.98 25.89 -9.27
N ARG A 193 1.70 25.81 -7.96
CA ARG A 193 1.44 24.57 -7.25
C ARG A 193 -0.01 24.45 -6.82
N VAL A 194 -0.41 23.21 -6.60
CA VAL A 194 -1.74 22.81 -6.13
C VAL A 194 -1.60 22.16 -4.75
N ALA A 195 -2.45 22.57 -3.82
CA ALA A 195 -2.68 21.86 -2.57
C ALA A 195 -3.94 20.99 -2.69
N ALA A 196 -3.97 19.86 -2.00
CA ALA A 196 -5.16 19.03 -1.86
C ALA A 196 -5.26 18.52 -0.42
N ASP A 197 -6.49 18.28 0.06
CA ASP A 197 -6.66 17.61 1.36
C ASP A 197 -6.05 16.20 1.31
N ASP A 198 -5.56 15.72 2.46
CA ASP A 198 -4.90 14.40 2.53
C ASP A 198 -5.86 13.27 2.12
N GLN A 199 -5.37 12.37 1.27
CA GLN A 199 -6.11 11.23 0.71
C GLN A 199 -7.40 11.59 -0.07
N LEU A 200 -7.63 12.86 -0.37
CA LEU A 200 -8.80 13.32 -1.12
C LEU A 200 -8.76 12.86 -2.58
N LEU A 201 -7.59 12.98 -3.19
CA LEU A 201 -7.34 12.62 -4.58
C LEU A 201 -6.53 11.33 -4.66
N PRO A 202 -6.62 10.59 -5.79
CA PRO A 202 -5.77 9.44 -6.02
C PRO A 202 -4.30 9.80 -5.84
N GLY A 203 -3.59 9.08 -4.96
CA GLY A 203 -2.18 9.33 -4.71
C GLY A 203 -1.35 9.35 -5.99
N HIS A 204 -0.43 10.30 -6.09
CA HIS A 204 0.39 10.58 -7.28
C HIS A 204 -0.35 11.23 -8.47
N PHE A 205 -1.56 11.78 -8.31
CA PHE A 205 -2.25 12.44 -9.42
C PHE A 205 -1.42 13.54 -10.08
N GLY A 206 -0.64 14.31 -9.31
CA GLY A 206 0.25 15.35 -9.84
C GLY A 206 1.26 14.81 -10.85
N ILE A 207 1.85 13.64 -10.58
CA ILE A 207 2.81 12.98 -11.49
C ILE A 207 2.13 12.60 -12.81
N VAL A 208 0.93 12.02 -12.74
CA VAL A 208 0.19 11.53 -13.91
C VAL A 208 -0.33 12.69 -14.77
N THR A 209 -0.75 13.77 -14.12
CA THR A 209 -1.37 14.93 -14.79
C THR A 209 -0.37 15.99 -15.24
N GLY A 210 0.82 16.01 -14.66
CA GLY A 210 1.82 17.08 -14.79
C GLY A 210 1.59 18.27 -13.85
N LEU A 211 0.59 18.20 -12.95
CA LEU A 211 0.34 19.23 -11.94
C LEU A 211 1.34 19.13 -10.79
N GLU A 212 1.82 20.29 -10.32
CA GLU A 212 2.73 20.34 -9.17
C GLU A 212 1.97 20.35 -7.86
N GLU A 213 1.83 19.18 -7.26
CA GLU A 213 1.19 19.02 -5.96
C GLU A 213 2.21 19.09 -4.82
N ILE A 214 1.89 19.77 -3.72
CA ILE A 214 2.78 19.89 -2.54
C ILE A 214 2.70 18.72 -1.55
N GLY A 215 1.64 17.90 -1.62
CA GLY A 215 1.38 16.81 -0.70
C GLY A 215 2.10 15.53 -1.12
N GLY A 216 1.54 14.83 -2.11
CA GLY A 216 2.02 13.54 -2.57
C GLY A 216 1.82 12.42 -1.53
N ILE A 217 1.86 11.15 -1.94
CA ILE A 217 1.56 10.00 -1.06
C ILE A 217 2.82 9.34 -0.46
N SER A 218 4.02 9.80 -0.81
CA SER A 218 5.26 9.21 -0.28
C SER A 218 5.39 9.46 1.22
N PRO A 219 5.60 8.42 2.05
CA PRO A 219 5.91 8.59 3.46
C PRO A 219 7.37 9.04 3.70
N LEU A 220 8.22 8.95 2.66
CA LEU A 220 9.60 9.39 2.72
C LEU A 220 9.68 10.86 2.29
N ARG A 221 9.57 11.76 3.26
CA ARG A 221 9.69 13.22 3.06
C ARG A 221 10.82 13.78 3.91
N LEU A 222 11.43 14.88 3.45
CA LEU A 222 12.42 15.61 4.24
C LEU A 222 11.76 16.12 5.53
N ALA A 223 12.39 15.88 6.68
CA ALA A 223 11.87 16.31 7.98
C ALA A 223 11.61 17.83 8.03
N ARG A 224 12.53 18.63 7.47
CA ARG A 224 12.39 20.09 7.34
C ARG A 224 11.19 20.51 6.49
N TYR A 225 10.93 19.81 5.39
CA TYR A 225 9.77 20.10 4.55
C TYR A 225 8.45 19.81 5.28
N ASN A 226 8.39 18.69 6.01
CA ASN A 226 7.22 18.38 6.83
C ASN A 226 6.95 19.41 7.92
N GLN A 227 7.99 19.89 8.61
CA GLN A 227 7.87 20.96 9.60
C GLN A 227 7.44 22.28 8.96
N PHE A 228 8.01 22.60 7.80
CA PHE A 228 7.67 23.80 7.03
C PHE A 228 6.20 23.82 6.60
N LEU A 229 5.64 22.68 6.16
CA LEU A 229 4.21 22.60 5.80
C LEU A 229 3.25 22.85 6.97
N GLN A 230 3.72 22.81 8.23
CA GLN A 230 2.90 23.16 9.40
C GLN A 230 2.82 24.67 9.64
N LEU A 231 3.59 25.49 8.90
CA LEU A 231 3.56 26.94 9.05
C LEU A 231 2.26 27.51 8.47
N PRO A 232 1.65 28.53 9.13
CA PRO A 232 0.37 29.10 8.70
C PRO A 232 0.42 29.76 7.31
N ASN A 233 1.61 30.19 6.89
CA ASN A 233 1.89 30.83 5.61
C ASN A 233 2.60 29.90 4.60
N ALA A 234 2.73 28.60 4.87
CA ALA A 234 3.50 27.68 4.04
C ALA A 234 3.08 27.70 2.55
N LEU A 235 1.78 27.80 2.28
CA LEU A 235 1.23 27.84 0.93
C LEU A 235 1.67 29.09 0.15
N GLU A 236 1.78 30.24 0.83
CA GLU A 236 2.25 31.50 0.25
C GLU A 236 3.70 31.35 -0.27
N TRP A 237 4.56 30.75 0.55
CA TRP A 237 5.97 30.50 0.21
C TRP A 237 6.18 29.43 -0.86
N LEU A 238 5.24 28.49 -1.03
CA LEU A 238 5.34 27.38 -1.98
C LEU A 238 4.75 27.67 -3.35
N ASN A 239 4.42 28.94 -3.65
CA ASN A 239 3.75 29.30 -4.90
C ASN A 239 2.48 28.48 -5.14
N VAL A 240 1.69 28.25 -4.09
CA VAL A 240 0.43 27.51 -4.20
C VAL A 240 -0.65 28.48 -4.64
N LYS A 241 -1.13 28.30 -5.87
CA LYS A 241 -2.19 29.14 -6.46
C LYS A 241 -3.57 28.55 -6.27
N TYR A 242 -3.66 27.22 -6.25
CA TYR A 242 -4.93 26.51 -6.16
C TYR A 242 -4.95 25.50 -5.02
N ALA A 243 -6.13 25.32 -4.42
CA ALA A 243 -6.40 24.24 -3.49
C ALA A 243 -7.64 23.45 -3.94
N ILE A 244 -7.55 22.12 -3.96
CA ILE A 244 -8.69 21.22 -4.16
C ILE A 244 -9.09 20.70 -2.79
N THR A 245 -10.29 21.02 -2.32
CA THR A 245 -10.66 20.74 -0.93
C THR A 245 -12.16 20.46 -0.78
N ALA A 246 -12.50 19.68 0.24
CA ALA A 246 -13.88 19.56 0.73
C ALA A 246 -14.20 20.57 1.85
N GLU A 247 -13.20 21.33 2.32
CA GLU A 247 -13.28 22.25 3.45
C GLU A 247 -12.73 23.65 3.08
N PRO A 248 -13.41 24.38 2.17
CA PRO A 248 -12.94 25.64 1.62
C PRO A 248 -12.64 26.72 2.67
N GLN A 249 -13.34 26.68 3.82
CA GLN A 249 -13.13 27.59 4.94
C GLN A 249 -11.71 27.55 5.54
N LYS A 250 -10.92 26.50 5.27
CA LYS A 250 -9.52 26.40 5.71
C LYS A 250 -8.58 27.32 4.95
N PHE A 251 -8.98 27.79 3.77
CA PHE A 251 -8.12 28.54 2.87
C PHE A 251 -8.60 29.98 2.69
N ALA A 252 -7.66 30.91 2.69
CA ALA A 252 -7.92 32.29 2.28
C ALA A 252 -7.90 32.37 0.74
N GLY A 253 -9.07 32.53 0.14
CA GLY A 253 -9.21 32.57 -1.31
C GLY A 253 -10.65 32.67 -1.78
N ALA A 254 -10.84 32.53 -3.10
CA ALA A 254 -12.14 32.49 -3.74
C ALA A 254 -12.41 31.11 -4.35
N VAL A 255 -13.65 30.64 -4.26
CA VAL A 255 -14.09 29.41 -4.91
C VAL A 255 -14.25 29.67 -6.40
N MET A 256 -13.54 28.91 -7.22
CA MET A 256 -13.52 29.01 -8.69
C MET A 256 -14.49 28.02 -9.35
N ALA A 257 -14.60 26.80 -8.82
CA ALA A 257 -15.42 25.74 -9.37
C ALA A 257 -15.83 24.72 -8.30
N ARG A 258 -16.86 23.91 -8.60
CA ARG A 258 -17.39 22.85 -7.74
C ARG A 258 -17.65 21.59 -8.53
N GLU A 259 -17.28 20.44 -7.97
CA GLU A 259 -17.52 19.12 -8.55
C GLU A 259 -17.89 18.15 -7.42
N GLY A 260 -19.19 17.81 -7.32
CA GLY A 260 -19.71 17.03 -6.19
C GLY A 260 -19.51 17.76 -4.85
N ALA A 261 -18.79 17.12 -3.94
CA ALA A 261 -18.44 17.70 -2.63
C ALA A 261 -17.11 18.48 -2.62
N LEU A 262 -16.41 18.51 -3.77
CA LEU A 262 -15.11 19.16 -3.88
C LEU A 262 -15.25 20.57 -4.44
N GLU A 263 -14.40 21.45 -3.94
CA GLU A 263 -14.27 22.82 -4.42
C GLU A 263 -12.84 23.09 -4.89
N LEU A 264 -12.72 23.80 -6.01
CA LEU A 264 -11.47 24.39 -6.45
C LEU A 264 -11.39 25.82 -5.91
N MET A 265 -10.40 26.09 -5.09
CA MET A 265 -10.12 27.42 -4.57
C MET A 265 -8.94 28.05 -5.29
N ARG A 266 -9.04 29.34 -5.60
CA ARG A 266 -7.91 30.21 -5.96
C ARG A 266 -7.48 30.98 -4.72
N LEU A 267 -6.24 30.78 -4.28
CA LEU A 267 -5.70 31.41 -3.08
C LEU A 267 -5.36 32.89 -3.34
N THR A 268 -5.48 33.72 -2.30
CA THR A 268 -5.34 35.19 -2.43
C THR A 268 -3.90 35.66 -2.65
N SER A 269 -2.90 34.89 -2.21
CA SER A 269 -1.49 35.34 -2.15
C SER A 269 -0.49 34.29 -2.65
N PRO A 270 -0.61 33.74 -3.88
CA PRO A 270 0.48 32.94 -4.44
C PRO A 270 1.68 33.86 -4.71
N HIS A 271 2.80 33.62 -4.02
CA HIS A 271 4.06 34.28 -4.38
C HIS A 271 4.73 33.57 -5.56
N ALA A 272 5.57 34.31 -6.29
CA ALA A 272 6.30 33.79 -7.43
C ALA A 272 7.15 32.56 -7.05
N TYR A 273 7.30 31.64 -8.01
CA TYR A 273 8.15 30.46 -7.88
C TYR A 273 9.60 30.77 -7.45
N ALA A 274 10.15 31.87 -7.96
CA ALA A 274 11.48 32.34 -7.61
C ALA A 274 11.50 33.87 -7.60
N TRP A 275 12.30 34.46 -6.72
CA TRP A 275 12.44 35.91 -6.61
C TRP A 275 13.82 36.29 -6.05
N ALA A 276 14.26 37.52 -6.33
CA ALA A 276 15.44 38.09 -5.70
C ALA A 276 15.08 38.70 -4.35
N THR A 277 15.95 38.59 -3.34
CA THR A 277 15.80 39.18 -2.00
C THR A 277 17.10 39.87 -1.56
N GLN A 278 17.00 40.85 -0.67
CA GLN A 278 18.16 41.62 -0.19
C GLN A 278 18.97 40.88 0.87
N ALA A 279 18.32 40.07 1.70
CA ALA A 279 18.94 39.46 2.86
C ALA A 279 18.48 38.02 3.07
N ILE A 280 19.40 37.22 3.58
CA ILE A 280 19.14 35.89 4.13
C ILE A 280 19.53 35.91 5.60
N VAL A 281 18.72 35.26 6.44
CA VAL A 281 19.05 35.03 7.84
C VAL A 281 19.37 33.55 7.98
N LEU A 282 20.58 33.26 8.44
CA LEU A 282 21.00 31.90 8.74
C LEU A 282 20.82 31.66 10.25
N ASP A 283 19.87 30.80 10.62
CA ASP A 283 19.75 30.28 11.99
C ASP A 283 20.08 28.78 11.95
N GLN A 284 20.94 28.35 12.87
CA GLN A 284 21.35 26.94 13.00
C GLN A 284 20.28 26.09 13.71
N ASP A 285 19.30 26.74 14.34
CA ASP A 285 18.18 26.08 15.02
C ASP A 285 16.92 26.17 14.14
N ASP A 286 16.54 25.01 13.59
CA ASP A 286 15.39 24.87 12.70
C ASP A 286 14.08 25.36 13.36
N ALA A 287 13.92 25.23 14.69
CA ALA A 287 12.70 25.65 15.38
C ALA A 287 12.61 27.18 15.48
N ARG A 288 13.73 27.86 15.75
CA ARG A 288 13.78 29.33 15.72
C ARG A 288 13.61 29.87 14.31
N ALA A 289 14.24 29.23 13.32
CA ALA A 289 14.08 29.59 11.91
C ALA A 289 12.61 29.48 11.47
N ALA A 290 11.94 28.38 11.82
CA ALA A 290 10.52 28.16 11.52
C ALA A 290 9.62 29.21 12.18
N ALA A 291 9.88 29.57 13.44
CA ALA A 291 9.11 30.61 14.15
C ALA A 291 9.27 32.00 13.51
N GLN A 292 10.48 32.36 13.07
CA GLN A 292 10.72 33.60 12.34
C GLN A 292 10.00 33.60 10.98
N LEU A 293 10.06 32.47 10.27
CA LEU A 293 9.46 32.32 8.95
C LEU A 293 7.92 32.38 9.00
N ALA A 294 7.31 31.84 10.06
CA ALA A 294 5.86 31.92 10.30
C ALA A 294 5.32 33.35 10.37
N ALA A 295 6.16 34.29 10.84
CA ALA A 295 5.81 35.70 10.99
C ALA A 295 6.21 36.56 9.77
N GLN A 296 6.94 35.99 8.81
CA GLN A 296 7.44 36.70 7.63
C GLN A 296 6.61 36.37 6.39
N LYS A 297 6.70 37.24 5.39
CA LYS A 297 6.19 36.98 4.05
C LYS A 297 7.34 37.09 3.04
N PRO A 298 7.24 36.39 1.89
CA PRO A 298 8.19 36.60 0.81
C PRO A 298 8.28 38.09 0.45
N SER A 299 9.50 38.63 0.47
CA SER A 299 9.77 40.04 0.18
C SER A 299 10.71 40.15 -1.02
N PRO A 300 10.16 40.27 -2.24
CA PRO A 300 10.96 40.46 -3.44
C PRO A 300 11.70 41.80 -3.42
N LEU A 301 12.92 41.80 -3.94
CA LEU A 301 13.72 42.99 -4.19
C LEU A 301 12.97 43.90 -5.18
N PRO A 302 12.69 45.17 -4.84
CA PRO A 302 12.01 46.09 -5.74
C PRO A 302 12.78 46.27 -7.06
N ASN A 303 12.07 46.44 -8.17
CA ASN A 303 12.64 46.58 -9.52
C ASN A 303 13.55 45.41 -9.95
N SER A 304 13.41 44.24 -9.32
CA SER A 304 14.02 43.00 -9.79
C SER A 304 13.01 42.18 -10.60
N GLN A 305 13.53 41.34 -11.49
CA GLN A 305 12.76 40.39 -12.27
C GLN A 305 13.47 39.05 -12.25
N VAL A 306 12.73 37.98 -12.01
CA VAL A 306 13.21 36.60 -12.13
C VAL A 306 12.27 35.87 -13.07
N VAL A 307 12.82 35.32 -14.15
CA VAL A 307 12.09 34.58 -15.18
C VAL A 307 12.58 33.13 -15.21
N VAL A 308 11.65 32.19 -15.24
CA VAL A 308 11.98 30.77 -15.42
C VAL A 308 12.13 30.48 -16.90
N MET A 309 13.36 30.25 -17.36
CA MET A 309 13.69 30.01 -18.77
C MET A 309 13.51 28.55 -19.17
N ALA A 310 13.83 27.63 -18.26
CA ALA A 310 13.61 26.21 -18.46
C ALA A 310 13.36 25.52 -17.11
N ARG A 311 12.41 24.58 -17.11
CA ARG A 311 12.11 23.76 -15.93
C ARG A 311 11.94 22.30 -16.34
N GLN A 312 12.93 21.50 -15.98
CA GLN A 312 13.04 20.08 -16.29
C GLN A 312 13.23 19.31 -14.97
N PRO A 313 12.95 18.00 -14.92
CA PRO A 313 13.05 17.20 -13.69
C PRO A 313 14.39 17.32 -12.95
N GLU A 314 15.50 17.53 -13.68
CA GLU A 314 16.85 17.62 -13.10
C GLU A 314 17.55 18.97 -13.36
N ARG A 315 16.84 19.94 -13.94
CA ARG A 315 17.45 21.22 -14.32
C ARG A 315 16.44 22.36 -14.31
N ILE A 316 16.80 23.42 -13.59
CA ILE A 316 16.07 24.70 -13.61
C ILE A 316 17.04 25.75 -14.13
N VAL A 317 16.60 26.55 -15.10
CA VAL A 317 17.35 27.70 -15.62
C VAL A 317 16.52 28.94 -15.37
N LEU A 318 17.12 29.90 -14.66
CA LEU A 318 16.49 31.16 -14.26
C LEU A 318 17.30 32.31 -14.85
N GLU A 319 16.61 33.31 -15.37
CA GLU A 319 17.19 34.61 -15.71
C GLU A 319 16.77 35.61 -14.63
N ALA A 320 17.75 36.24 -13.97
CA ALA A 320 17.50 37.17 -12.89
C ALA A 320 18.13 38.53 -13.22
N THR A 321 17.30 39.56 -13.30
CA THR A 321 17.71 40.95 -13.45
C THR A 321 17.49 41.64 -12.10
N THR A 322 18.57 42.14 -11.50
CA THR A 322 18.52 42.81 -10.20
C THR A 322 19.15 44.20 -10.29
N PRO A 323 18.57 45.23 -9.64
CA PRO A 323 19.15 46.58 -9.65
C PRO A 323 20.36 46.72 -8.74
N GLN A 324 20.59 45.76 -7.85
CA GLN A 324 21.66 45.73 -6.87
C GLN A 324 21.96 44.28 -6.48
N ASP A 325 23.09 44.07 -5.81
CA ASP A 325 23.46 42.78 -5.24
C ASP A 325 22.36 42.23 -4.31
N GLY A 326 22.13 40.93 -4.40
CA GLY A 326 21.10 40.23 -3.63
C GLY A 326 21.19 38.72 -3.81
N TYR A 327 20.25 38.02 -3.18
CA TYR A 327 20.14 36.56 -3.22
C TYR A 327 18.97 36.15 -4.10
N LEU A 328 19.15 35.06 -4.86
CA LEU A 328 18.06 34.41 -5.57
C LEU A 328 17.47 33.31 -4.68
N LEU A 329 16.17 33.43 -4.37
CA LEU A 329 15.42 32.38 -3.68
C LEU A 329 14.58 31.63 -4.71
N VAL A 330 14.70 30.30 -4.71
CA VAL A 330 13.88 29.39 -5.51
C VAL A 330 13.02 28.58 -4.56
N SER A 331 11.70 28.67 -4.70
CA SER A 331 10.75 27.93 -3.89
C SER A 331 10.78 26.46 -4.30
N GLU A 332 11.79 25.70 -3.87
CA GLU A 332 11.93 24.27 -4.15
C GLU A 332 12.40 23.49 -2.93
N ASN A 333 12.14 22.19 -2.96
CA ASN A 333 12.65 21.27 -1.95
C ASN A 333 14.15 21.07 -2.12
N PHE A 334 14.93 21.52 -1.14
CA PHE A 334 16.39 21.37 -1.12
C PHE A 334 16.80 19.93 -0.72
N TYR A 335 16.65 18.99 -1.65
CA TYR A 335 17.21 17.64 -1.52
C TYR A 335 18.74 17.66 -1.62
N PRO A 336 19.47 16.79 -0.88
CA PRO A 336 20.91 16.66 -1.06
C PRO A 336 21.26 16.33 -2.53
N GLY A 337 22.16 17.11 -3.14
CA GLY A 337 22.64 16.88 -4.51
C GLY A 337 22.45 18.06 -5.47
N TRP A 338 21.68 19.08 -5.11
CA TRP A 338 21.58 20.32 -5.89
C TRP A 338 22.96 20.96 -6.10
N ARG A 339 23.19 21.46 -7.32
CA ARG A 339 24.35 22.29 -7.67
C ARG A 339 23.83 23.55 -8.35
N ALA A 340 24.38 24.70 -7.96
CA ALA A 340 24.02 25.99 -8.53
C ALA A 340 25.22 26.60 -9.25
N THR A 341 24.94 27.32 -10.34
CA THR A 341 25.93 28.11 -11.08
C THR A 341 25.30 29.44 -11.47
N VAL A 342 26.07 30.52 -11.37
CA VAL A 342 25.70 31.86 -11.86
C VAL A 342 26.56 32.16 -13.07
N ASN A 343 25.95 32.40 -14.22
CA ASN A 343 26.65 32.70 -15.49
C ASN A 343 27.77 31.67 -15.82
N GLY A 344 27.51 30.39 -15.54
CA GLY A 344 28.45 29.29 -15.79
C GLY A 344 29.51 29.07 -14.70
N GLN A 345 29.55 29.92 -13.67
CA GLN A 345 30.48 29.79 -12.54
C GLN A 345 29.78 29.12 -11.34
N PRO A 346 30.37 28.11 -10.70
CA PRO A 346 29.84 27.52 -9.46
C PRO A 346 29.70 28.55 -8.33
N THR A 347 28.66 28.40 -7.51
CA THR A 347 28.39 29.24 -6.33
C THR A 347 28.48 28.46 -5.02
#